data_AF-A0A954JNF3-F1
#
_entry.id   AF-A0A954JNF3-F1
#
_cell.length_a   1.000
_cell.length_b   1.000
_cell.length_c   1.000
_cell.angle_alpha   90.00
_cell.angle_beta   90.00
_cell.angle_gamma   90.00
#
_symmetry.space_group_name_H-M   'P 1'
#
loop_
_entity.id
_entity.type
_entity.pdbx_description
1 polymer ?
#
loop_
_entity_poly.entity_id
_entity_poly.type
_entity_poly.pdbx_seq_one_letter_code
_entity_poly.pdbx_strand_id
1 'polypeptide(L)' 'GSNGRAVAREELLQRVWGIDPRGVETRTVDMHVARLREKLRDANHEDKILVTVRSKGYMLGEGVEIHHT' A
#
# COMPACT_ATOMS: atom_id res chain seq x y z
N GLY A 1 8.75 -17.98 2.27
CA GLY A 1 8.75 -16.60 1.78
C GLY A 1 7.54 -16.39 0.91
N SER A 2 6.48 -15.79 1.42
CA SER A 2 5.35 -15.37 0.59
C SER A 2 5.63 -13.96 0.08
N ASN A 3 6.14 -13.92 -1.15
CA ASN A 3 6.48 -12.72 -1.89
C ASN A 3 5.22 -11.91 -2.24
N GLY A 4 4.86 -10.93 -1.42
CA GLY A 4 3.81 -9.97 -1.78
C GLY A 4 4.10 -9.33 -3.15
N ARG A 5 3.07 -9.06 -3.95
CA ARG A 5 3.25 -8.32 -5.22
C ARG A 5 3.29 -6.82 -4.93
N ALA A 6 4.22 -6.10 -5.55
CA ALA A 6 4.17 -4.65 -5.59
C ALA A 6 2.94 -4.19 -6.43
N VAL A 7 2.04 -3.46 -5.79
CA VAL A 7 0.84 -2.88 -6.40
C VAL A 7 1.13 -1.44 -6.78
N ALA A 8 0.87 -1.08 -8.05
CA ALA A 8 1.08 0.27 -8.56
C ALA A 8 0.16 1.28 -7.89
N ARG A 9 0.60 2.53 -7.78
CA ARG A 9 -0.22 3.62 -7.24
C ARG A 9 -1.49 3.84 -8.05
N GLU A 10 -1.38 3.78 -9.38
CA GLU A 10 -2.52 3.89 -10.29
C GLU A 10 -3.52 2.75 -10.08
N GLU A 11 -3.03 1.53 -9.88
CA GLU A 11 -3.89 0.38 -9.58
C GLU A 11 -4.62 0.54 -8.25
N LEU A 12 -3.94 1.03 -7.20
CA LEU A 12 -4.56 1.34 -5.92
C LEU A 12 -5.62 2.45 -6.06
N LEU A 13 -5.29 3.52 -6.78
CA LEU A 13 -6.20 4.64 -7.05
C LEU A 13 -7.49 4.15 -7.74
N GLN A 14 -7.34 3.29 -8.75
CA GLN A 14 -8.47 2.72 -9.48
C GLN A 14 -9.28 1.75 -8.63
N ARG A 15 -8.64 0.78 -7.96
CA ARG A 15 -9.34 -0.32 -7.29
C ARG A 15 -9.93 0.04 -5.92
N VAL A 16 -9.31 0.97 -5.20
CA VAL A 16 -9.75 1.37 -3.85
C VAL A 16 -10.63 2.61 -3.88
N TRP A 17 -10.31 3.59 -4.72
CA TRP A 17 -11.09 4.83 -4.83
C TRP A 17 -12.02 4.88 -6.04
N GLY A 18 -11.92 3.96 -7.00
CA GLY A 18 -12.74 3.99 -8.21
C GLY A 18 -12.37 5.13 -9.17
N ILE A 19 -11.19 5.73 -9.01
CA ILE A 19 -10.75 6.89 -9.79
C ILE A 19 -9.91 6.42 -10.98
N ASP A 20 -10.26 6.89 -12.17
CA ASP A 20 -9.44 6.67 -13.37
C ASP A 20 -8.09 7.41 -13.21
N PRO A 21 -6.95 6.69 -13.25
CA PRO A 21 -5.64 7.32 -13.07
C PRO A 21 -5.24 8.23 -14.25
N ARG A 22 -5.94 8.19 -15.39
CA ARG A 22 -5.62 9.02 -16.56
C ARG A 22 -5.74 10.51 -16.24
N GLY A 23 -4.59 11.19 -16.17
CA GLY A 23 -4.53 12.63 -15.93
C GLY A 23 -4.75 13.03 -14.47
N VAL A 24 -4.76 12.09 -13.53
CA VAL A 24 -4.96 12.34 -12.10
C VAL A 24 -3.70 11.95 -11.32
N GLU A 25 -3.23 12.84 -10.45
CA GLU A 25 -2.08 12.54 -9.59
C GLU A 25 -2.42 11.49 -8.53
N THR A 26 -1.46 10.60 -8.25
CA THR A 26 -1.62 9.54 -7.24
C THR A 26 -1.35 9.99 -5.81
N ARG A 27 -1.26 11.30 -5.55
CA ARG A 27 -0.87 11.84 -4.23
C ARG A 27 -1.82 11.45 -3.10
N THR A 28 -3.10 11.22 -3.43
CA THR A 28 -4.10 10.65 -2.51
C THR A 28 -3.66 9.29 -1.98
N VAL A 29 -3.07 8.43 -2.82
CA VAL A 29 -2.57 7.10 -2.41
C VAL A 29 -1.45 7.27 -1.40
N ASP A 30 -0.46 8.11 -1.69
CA ASP A 30 0.68 8.33 -0.80
C ASP A 30 0.25 8.88 0.57
N MET A 31 -0.70 9.82 0.60
CA MET A 31 -1.26 10.38 1.84
C MET A 31 -1.95 9.32 2.70
N HIS A 32 -2.74 8.43 2.09
CA HIS A 32 -3.41 7.37 2.84
C HIS A 32 -2.45 6.29 3.31
N VAL A 33 -1.40 5.98 2.53
CA VAL A 33 -0.33 5.08 2.97
C VAL A 33 0.43 5.68 4.16
N ALA A 34 0.74 6.98 4.15
CA ALA A 34 1.40 7.64 5.28
C ALA A 34 0.55 7.53 6.57
N ARG A 35 -0.74 7.85 6.50
CA ARG A 35 -1.68 7.72 7.64
C ARG A 35 -1.83 6.28 8.11
N LEU A 36 -1.85 5.31 7.19
CA LEU A 36 -1.90 3.90 7.55
C LEU A 36 -0.64 3.49 8.30
N ARG A 37 0.55 3.93 7.87
CA ARG A 37 1.81 3.67 8.56
C ARG A 37 1.83 4.27 9.96
N GLU A 38 1.32 5.48 10.16
CA GLU A 38 1.18 6.08 11.49
C GLU A 38 0.35 5.18 12.41
N LYS A 39 -0.81 4.70 11.96
CA LYS A 39 -1.64 3.78 12.76
C LYS A 39 -0.96 2.44 13.04
N LEU A 40 -0.15 1.93 12.10
CA LEU A 40 0.59 0.69 12.29
C LEU A 40 1.80 0.87 13.22
N ARG A 41 2.38 2.08 13.28
CA ARG A 41 3.45 2.45 14.20
C ARG A 41 2.96 2.41 15.65
N ASP A 42 1.78 2.96 15.90
CA ASP A 42 1.14 2.94 17.22
C ASP A 42 0.91 1.50 17.72
N ALA A 43 0.79 0.54 16.79
CA ALA A 43 0.68 -0.89 17.06
C ALA A 43 2.02 -1.64 17.03
N ASN A 44 3.16 -0.96 16.88
CA ASN A 44 4.52 -1.54 16.79
C ASN A 44 4.75 -2.49 15.58
N HIS A 45 4.10 -2.21 14.44
CA HIS A 45 4.14 -3.07 13.24
C HIS A 45 4.57 -2.36 11.94
N GLU A 46 4.98 -1.10 11.98
CA GLU A 46 5.07 -0.24 10.79
C GLU A 46 5.97 -0.73 9.64
N ASP A 47 7.22 -1.10 9.94
CA ASP A 47 8.24 -1.29 8.91
C ASP A 47 8.17 -2.66 8.23
N LYS A 48 7.46 -3.61 8.86
CA LYS A 48 7.35 -4.99 8.40
C LYS A 48 6.07 -5.28 7.62
N ILE A 49 5.06 -4.41 7.72
CA ILE A 49 3.75 -4.64 7.11
C ILE A 49 3.62 -3.99 5.73
N LEU A 50 4.08 -2.74 5.54
CA LEU A 50 3.83 -2.00 4.29
C LEU A 50 5.10 -1.35 3.72
N VAL A 51 5.68 -2.01 2.72
CA VAL A 51 6.96 -1.66 2.10
C VAL A 51 6.75 -0.76 0.89
N THR A 52 7.57 0.28 0.76
CA THR A 52 7.67 1.08 -0.47
C THR A 52 8.59 0.36 -1.46
N VAL A 53 8.09 0.00 -2.63
CA VAL A 53 8.91 -0.48 -3.74
C VAL A 53 9.11 0.69 -4.69
N ARG A 54 10.29 1.31 -4.65
CA ARG A 54 10.59 2.54 -5.39
C ARG A 54 10.23 2.39 -6.87
N SER A 55 9.52 3.38 -7.41
CA SER A 55 8.98 3.41 -8.78
C SER A 55 7.97 2.32 -9.16
N LYS A 56 7.66 1.36 -8.26
CA LYS A 56 6.66 0.30 -8.51
C LYS A 56 5.40 0.44 -7.68
N GLY A 57 5.47 1.07 -6.50
CA GLY A 57 4.31 1.28 -5.63
C GLY A 57 4.52 0.69 -4.23
N TYR A 58 3.55 -0.08 -3.76
CA TYR A 58 3.49 -0.59 -2.39
C TYR A 58 3.29 -2.09 -2.32
N MET A 59 3.83 -2.72 -1.28
CA MET A 59 3.80 -4.16 -1.11
C MET A 59 3.59 -4.50 0.36
N LEU A 60 2.88 -5.59 0.64
CA LEU A 60 2.81 -6.14 1.99
C LEU A 60 4.12 -6.87 2.31
N GLY A 61 4.66 -6.67 3.51
CA GLY A 61 5.88 -7.35 3.96
C GLY A 61 5.61 -8.75 4.53
N GLU A 62 6.67 -9.51 4.79
CA GLU A 62 6.63 -10.95 5.11
C GLU A 62 5.88 -11.33 6.40
N GLY A 63 5.50 -10.36 7.23
CA GLY A 63 4.76 -10.59 8.47
C GLY A 63 3.23 -10.50 8.35
N VAL A 64 2.68 -10.37 7.14
CA VAL A 64 1.24 -10.19 6.91
C VAL A 64 0.59 -11.50 6.46
N GLU A 65 -0.04 -12.21 7.38
CA GLU A 65 -0.92 -13.35 7.08
C GLU A 65 -2.23 -12.83 6.48
N ILE A 66 -2.48 -13.14 5.21
CA ILE A 66 -3.75 -12.78 4.55
C ILE A 66 -4.77 -13.89 4.85
N HIS A 67 -5.65 -13.63 5.80
CA HIS A 67 -6.83 -14.47 6.02
C HIS A 67 -7.80 -14.24 4.86
N HIS A 68 -7.91 -15.22 3.95
CA HIS A 68 -8.96 -15.23 2.94
C HIS A 68 -10.28 -15.54 3.66
N THR A 69 -11.25 -14.61 3.59
CA THR A 69 -12.63 -14.80 4.09
C THR A 69 -13.57 -14.95 2.90
#